data_AF-F3FG55-F1
#
_entry.id   AF-F3FG55-F1
#
_cell.length_a   1.000
_cell.length_b   1.000
_cell.length_c   1.000
_cell.angle_alpha   90.00
_cell.angle_beta   90.00
_cell.angle_gamma   90.00
#
_symmetry.space_group_name_H-M   'P 1'
#
loop_
_entity.id
_entity.type
_entity.pdbx_description
1 polymer ?
#
loop_
_entity_poly.entity_id
_entity_poly.type
_entity_poly.pdbx_seq_one_letter_code
_entity_poly.pdbx_strand_id
1 'polypeptide(L)'
;PAPPPLEALRHAIDHFFGLPDVPSMLEQLQQVVIGDTREWALDTVSRMKAHSPLGMAVTLEMLRRGRHLSLPACFAMELHLDRQWFERGDLIEGIRALIIDKDKKPQWKHASAQDVSAAQVQSFFSGLEN
;
A
#
# COMPACT_ATOMS: atom_id res chain seq x y z
N PRO A 1 17.22 -22.94 16.93
CA PRO A 1 16.95 -22.06 15.76
C PRO A 1 16.94 -20.60 16.20
N ALA A 2 17.58 -19.69 15.45
CA ALA A 2 17.36 -18.26 15.67
C ALA A 2 15.85 -17.95 15.46
N PRO A 3 15.26 -17.01 16.21
CA PRO A 3 13.87 -16.63 15.98
C PRO A 3 13.68 -16.20 14.52
N PRO A 4 12.52 -16.48 13.90
CA PRO A 4 12.28 -16.06 12.53
C PRO A 4 12.44 -14.53 12.45
N PRO A 5 13.04 -13.99 11.36
CA PRO A 5 13.45 -12.58 11.29
C PRO A 5 12.35 -11.56 11.58
N LEU A 6 11.07 -11.94 11.40
CA LEU A 6 9.92 -11.08 11.61
C LEU A 6 9.34 -11.14 13.03
N GLU A 7 9.65 -12.17 13.83
CA GLU A 7 9.09 -12.32 15.18
C GLU A 7 9.54 -11.18 16.10
N ALA A 8 10.83 -10.80 16.02
CA ALA A 8 11.38 -9.68 16.76
C ALA A 8 10.77 -8.32 16.34
N LEU A 9 10.22 -8.23 15.14
CA LEU A 9 9.60 -7.02 14.60
C LEU A 9 8.07 -7.00 14.77
N ARG A 10 7.47 -8.07 15.30
CA ARG A 10 6.02 -8.27 15.29
C ARG A 10 5.26 -7.10 15.92
N HIS A 11 5.68 -6.67 17.11
CA HIS A 11 5.07 -5.54 17.79
C HIS A 11 5.17 -4.23 17.01
N ALA A 12 6.31 -3.98 16.34
CA ALA A 12 6.49 -2.80 15.50
C ALA A 12 5.59 -2.85 14.26
N ILE A 13 5.51 -4.02 13.61
CA ILE A 13 4.65 -4.24 12.44
C ILE A 13 3.18 -4.01 12.82
N ASP A 14 2.70 -4.66 13.88
CA ASP A 14 1.31 -4.53 14.33
C ASP A 14 0.98 -3.08 14.73
N HIS A 15 1.93 -2.37 15.36
CA HIS A 15 1.77 -0.96 15.72
C HIS A 15 1.68 -0.04 14.48
N PHE A 16 2.70 -0.04 13.62
CA PHE A 16 2.77 0.91 12.50
C PHE A 16 1.74 0.58 11.42
N PHE A 17 1.59 -0.69 11.03
CA PHE A 17 0.62 -1.07 9.99
C PHE A 17 -0.82 -1.20 10.50
N GLY A 18 -1.04 -0.98 11.81
CA GLY A 18 -2.36 -0.78 12.40
C GLY A 18 -2.90 0.65 12.27
N LEU A 19 -2.07 1.61 11.86
CA LEU A 19 -2.44 3.03 11.71
C LEU A 19 -3.50 3.25 10.63
N PRO A 20 -4.28 4.35 10.70
CA PRO A 20 -5.49 4.54 9.89
C PRO A 20 -5.21 4.76 8.40
N ASP A 21 -4.04 5.20 7.98
CA ASP A 21 -3.74 5.45 6.57
C ASP A 21 -2.24 5.43 6.27
N VAL A 22 -1.89 5.38 4.98
CA VAL A 22 -0.51 5.34 4.50
C VAL A 22 0.29 6.60 4.91
N PRO A 23 -0.26 7.83 4.87
CA PRO A 23 0.43 9.01 5.41
C PRO A 23 0.84 8.86 6.87
N SER A 24 -0.08 8.40 7.74
CA SER A 24 0.19 8.18 9.17
C SER A 24 1.26 7.11 9.37
N MET A 25 1.23 6.03 8.59
CA MET A 25 2.27 4.98 8.61
C MET A 25 3.65 5.55 8.28
N LEU A 26 3.75 6.30 7.19
CA LEU A 26 5.01 6.90 6.76
C LEU A 26 5.54 7.90 7.78
N GLU A 27 4.67 8.77 8.32
CA GLU A 27 5.05 9.75 9.34
C GLU A 27 5.58 9.07 10.60
N GLN A 28 4.83 8.12 11.17
CA GLN A 28 5.21 7.45 12.42
C GLN A 28 6.49 6.61 12.26
N LEU A 29 6.66 5.91 11.13
CA LEU A 29 7.89 5.17 10.84
C LEU A 29 9.12 6.10 10.74
N GLN A 30 8.97 7.32 10.21
CA GLN A 30 10.05 8.31 10.12
C GLN A 30 10.45 8.89 11.48
N GLN A 31 9.51 8.94 12.44
CA GLN A 31 9.75 9.44 13.79
C GLN A 31 10.40 8.41 14.72
N VAL A 32 10.73 7.19 14.23
CA VAL A 32 11.43 6.19 15.06
C VAL A 32 12.86 6.66 15.34
N VAL A 33 13.09 7.11 16.57
CA VAL A 33 14.38 7.70 16.96
C VAL A 33 15.33 6.72 17.66
N ILE A 34 14.80 5.71 18.37
CA ILE A 34 15.56 4.85 19.29
C ILE A 34 15.15 3.39 19.12
N GLY A 35 16.12 2.47 19.17
CA GLY A 35 15.92 1.03 19.30
C GLY A 35 16.29 0.21 18.07
N ASP A 36 16.26 -1.11 18.23
CA ASP A 36 16.62 -2.12 17.22
C ASP A 36 15.75 -2.08 15.96
N THR A 37 14.63 -1.34 15.99
CA THR A 37 13.68 -1.21 14.89
C THR A 37 13.92 0.01 14.00
N ARG A 38 14.84 0.92 14.35
CA ARG A 38 15.06 2.17 13.60
C ARG A 38 15.50 1.93 12.17
N GLU A 39 16.49 1.06 11.96
CA GLU A 39 16.99 0.75 10.62
C GLU A 39 15.90 0.13 9.75
N TRP A 40 15.17 -0.84 10.31
CA TRP A 40 14.02 -1.45 9.65
C TRP A 40 12.93 -0.42 9.30
N ALA A 41 12.61 0.52 10.19
CA ALA A 41 11.59 1.53 9.94
C ALA A 41 11.98 2.46 8.78
N LEU A 42 13.24 2.92 8.74
CA LEU A 42 13.73 3.79 7.67
C LEU A 42 13.85 3.07 6.32
N ASP A 43 14.30 1.80 6.31
CA ASP A 43 14.29 0.97 5.10
C ASP A 43 12.85 0.74 4.61
N THR A 44 11.91 0.48 5.52
CA THR A 44 10.48 0.32 5.20
C THR A 44 9.91 1.59 4.57
N VAL A 45 10.19 2.77 5.14
CA VAL A 45 9.78 4.07 4.55
C VAL A 45 10.36 4.25 3.14
N SER A 46 11.64 3.93 2.95
CA SER A 46 12.30 4.03 1.64
C SER A 46 11.60 3.15 0.61
N ARG A 47 11.28 1.90 0.96
CA ARG A 47 10.54 0.96 0.10
C ARG A 47 9.14 1.46 -0.20
N MET A 48 8.38 1.87 0.80
CA MET A 48 7.02 2.38 0.61
C MET A 48 7.01 3.58 -0.34
N LYS A 49 7.96 4.51 -0.20
CA LYS A 49 8.09 5.69 -1.09
C LYS A 49 8.45 5.35 -2.54
N ALA A 50 8.96 4.16 -2.82
CA ALA A 50 9.24 3.71 -4.18
C ALA A 50 7.99 3.19 -4.92
N HIS A 51 6.90 2.93 -4.21
CA HIS A 51 5.65 2.41 -4.77
C HIS A 51 4.63 3.53 -5.07
N SER A 52 3.62 3.20 -5.89
CA SER A 52 2.52 4.12 -6.19
C SER A 52 1.77 4.51 -4.89
N PRO A 53 1.64 5.82 -4.58
CA PRO A 53 0.85 6.27 -3.44
C PRO A 53 -0.61 5.82 -3.51
N LEU A 54 -1.23 5.90 -4.70
CA LEU A 54 -2.60 5.45 -4.92
C LEU A 54 -2.71 3.93 -4.79
N GLY A 55 -1.74 3.19 -5.34
CA GLY A 55 -1.55 1.75 -5.16
C GLY A 55 -1.65 1.34 -3.70
N MET A 56 -0.77 1.91 -2.88
CA MET A 56 -0.73 1.59 -1.45
C MET A 56 -2.03 1.92 -0.73
N ALA A 57 -2.65 3.08 -1.01
CA ALA A 57 -3.89 3.49 -0.36
C ALA A 57 -5.08 2.58 -0.72
N VAL A 58 -5.23 2.22 -2.01
CA VAL A 58 -6.28 1.30 -2.46
C VAL A 58 -6.05 -0.10 -1.92
N THR A 59 -4.80 -0.59 -1.90
CA THR A 59 -4.47 -1.89 -1.29
C THR A 59 -4.80 -1.93 0.20
N LEU A 60 -4.50 -0.86 0.96
CA LEU A 60 -4.83 -0.78 2.37
C LEU A 60 -6.36 -0.87 2.61
N GLU A 61 -7.14 -0.14 1.82
CA GLU A 61 -8.60 -0.19 1.87
C GLU A 61 -9.14 -1.58 1.49
N MET A 62 -8.59 -2.18 0.43
CA MET A 62 -8.94 -3.53 -0.02
C MET A 62 -8.71 -4.58 1.08
N LEU A 63 -7.54 -4.55 1.74
CA LEU A 63 -7.22 -5.47 2.84
C LEU A 63 -8.17 -5.31 4.03
N ARG A 64 -8.56 -4.07 4.35
CA ARG A 64 -9.49 -3.80 5.46
C ARG A 64 -10.90 -4.28 5.17
N ARG A 65 -11.41 -4.07 3.96
CA ARG A 65 -12.69 -4.64 3.53
C ARG A 65 -12.64 -6.16 3.52
N GLY A 66 -11.60 -6.72 2.89
CA GLY A 66 -11.41 -8.16 2.72
C GLY A 66 -11.36 -8.93 4.05
N ARG A 67 -10.86 -8.32 5.13
CA ARG A 67 -10.86 -8.91 6.48
C ARG A 67 -12.25 -9.37 6.95
N HIS A 68 -13.31 -8.76 6.43
CA HIS A 68 -14.70 -9.04 6.81
C HIS A 68 -15.49 -9.79 5.73
N LEU A 69 -14.83 -10.20 4.65
CA LEU A 69 -15.47 -10.85 3.50
C LEU A 69 -15.17 -12.36 3.46
N SER A 70 -16.04 -13.09 2.78
CA SER A 70 -15.75 -14.48 2.38
C SER A 70 -14.72 -14.49 1.25
N LEU A 71 -14.03 -15.61 1.07
CA LEU A 71 -13.05 -15.74 -0.02
C LEU A 71 -13.65 -15.44 -1.42
N PRO A 72 -14.86 -15.94 -1.80
CA PRO A 72 -15.48 -15.55 -3.07
C PRO A 72 -15.74 -14.04 -3.19
N ALA A 73 -16.14 -13.39 -2.11
CA ALA A 73 -16.37 -11.94 -2.11
C ALA A 73 -15.06 -11.14 -2.21
N CYS A 74 -13.96 -11.63 -1.63
CA CYS A 74 -12.63 -11.06 -1.88
C CYS A 74 -12.25 -11.13 -3.36
N PHE A 75 -12.44 -12.27 -4.03
CA PHE A 75 -12.15 -12.38 -5.46
C PHE A 75 -13.05 -11.50 -6.33
N ALA A 76 -14.33 -11.35 -5.97
CA ALA A 76 -15.22 -10.41 -6.67
C ALA A 76 -14.73 -8.95 -6.53
N MET A 77 -14.28 -8.55 -5.34
CA MET A 77 -13.70 -7.23 -5.09
C MET A 77 -12.38 -7.03 -5.86
N GLU A 78 -11.48 -8.01 -5.86
CA GLU A 78 -10.22 -7.95 -6.62
C GLU A 78 -10.48 -7.83 -8.13
N LEU A 79 -11.38 -8.64 -8.68
CA LEU A 79 -11.77 -8.57 -10.09
C LEU A 79 -12.39 -7.22 -10.48
N HIS A 80 -13.18 -6.62 -9.57
CA HIS A 80 -13.71 -5.27 -9.78
C HIS A 80 -12.57 -4.25 -9.83
N LEU A 81 -11.63 -4.31 -8.86
CA LEU A 81 -10.49 -3.39 -8.78
C LEU A 81 -9.60 -3.47 -10.01
N ASP A 82 -9.38 -4.66 -10.58
CA ASP A 82 -8.61 -4.83 -11.82
C ASP A 82 -9.12 -3.92 -12.95
N ARG A 83 -10.44 -3.81 -13.11
CA ARG A 83 -11.04 -2.92 -14.12
C ARG A 83 -10.78 -1.45 -13.79
N GLN A 84 -10.91 -1.07 -12.52
CA GLN A 84 -10.65 0.30 -12.07
C GLN A 84 -9.18 0.71 -12.25
N TRP A 85 -8.25 -0.24 -12.09
CA TRP A 85 -6.81 0.00 -12.28
C TRP A 85 -6.47 0.43 -13.71
N PHE A 86 -7.11 -0.16 -14.73
CA PHE A 86 -6.91 0.24 -16.13
C PHE A 86 -7.45 1.64 -16.43
N GLU A 87 -8.56 2.03 -15.81
CA GLU A 87 -9.20 3.32 -16.09
C GLU A 87 -8.57 4.48 -15.31
N ARG A 88 -8.19 4.26 -14.04
CA ARG A 88 -7.96 5.34 -13.07
C ARG A 88 -6.64 5.23 -12.31
N GLY A 89 -5.97 4.09 -12.39
CA GLY A 89 -4.81 3.75 -11.59
C GLY A 89 -3.46 3.94 -12.29
N ASP A 90 -2.41 3.49 -11.61
CA ASP A 90 -1.01 3.59 -12.06
C ASP A 90 -0.48 2.30 -12.71
N LEU A 91 -1.35 1.35 -13.05
CA LEU A 91 -0.96 0.01 -13.53
C LEU A 91 -0.09 0.09 -14.80
N ILE A 92 -0.52 0.91 -15.77
CA ILE A 92 0.18 1.09 -17.05
C ILE A 92 1.58 1.66 -16.82
N GLU A 93 1.71 2.65 -15.93
CA GLU A 93 3.00 3.27 -15.62
C GLU A 93 3.93 2.30 -14.90
N GLY A 94 3.39 1.49 -13.98
CA GLY A 94 4.17 0.45 -13.30
C GLY A 94 4.72 -0.59 -14.29
N ILE A 95 3.88 -1.02 -15.24
CA ILE A 95 4.29 -1.92 -16.33
C ILE A 95 5.38 -1.26 -17.20
N ARG A 96 5.18 0.00 -17.58
CA ARG A 96 6.16 0.75 -18.37
C ARG A 96 7.53 0.77 -17.68
N ALA A 97 7.58 1.25 -16.44
CA ALA A 97 8.82 1.44 -15.69
C ALA A 97 9.57 0.13 -15.37
N LEU A 98 8.84 -0.97 -15.12
CA LEU A 98 9.44 -2.23 -14.68
C LEU A 98 9.70 -3.23 -15.82
N ILE A 99 8.84 -3.27 -16.83
CA ILE A 99 8.84 -4.34 -17.84
C ILE A 99 9.21 -3.80 -19.23
N ILE A 100 8.65 -2.66 -19.64
CA ILE A 100 8.85 -2.10 -20.99
C ILE A 100 10.19 -1.36 -21.05
N ASP A 101 10.31 -0.24 -20.35
CA ASP A 101 11.47 0.63 -20.37
C ASP A 101 12.56 0.17 -19.39
N LYS A 102 12.14 -0.56 -18.34
CA LYS A 102 13.03 -1.12 -17.29
C LYS A 102 13.90 -0.06 -16.61
N ASP A 103 13.44 1.18 -16.57
CA ASP A 103 14.15 2.32 -15.98
C ASP A 103 14.08 2.32 -14.45
N LYS A 104 13.12 1.58 -13.85
CA LYS A 104 12.80 1.58 -12.42
C LYS A 104 12.51 2.99 -11.88
N LYS A 105 12.00 3.88 -12.72
CA LYS A 105 11.68 5.29 -12.44
C LYS A 105 10.23 5.60 -12.82
N PRO A 106 9.26 4.98 -12.14
CA PRO A 106 7.86 5.24 -12.41
C PRO A 106 7.49 6.70 -12.11
N GLN A 107 6.68 7.29 -12.97
CA GLN A 107 6.10 8.62 -12.85
C GLN A 107 4.67 8.48 -12.34
N TRP A 108 4.53 8.16 -11.06
CA TRP A 108 3.23 7.98 -10.42
C TRP A 108 2.37 9.25 -10.53
N LYS A 109 1.05 9.06 -10.66
CA LYS A 109 0.10 10.19 -10.76
C LYS A 109 0.15 11.15 -9.57
N HIS A 110 0.52 10.63 -8.39
CA HIS A 110 0.67 11.39 -7.16
C HIS A 110 2.12 11.38 -6.70
N ALA A 111 2.62 12.55 -6.29
CA ALA A 111 4.00 12.70 -5.82
C ALA A 111 4.20 12.12 -4.41
N SER A 112 3.14 12.10 -3.59
CA SER A 112 3.20 11.63 -2.20
C SER A 112 1.90 10.96 -1.75
N ALA A 113 1.95 10.26 -0.61
CA ALA A 113 0.76 9.67 0.01
C ALA A 113 -0.25 10.72 0.48
N GLN A 114 0.21 11.94 0.79
CA GLN A 114 -0.61 13.06 1.23
C GLN A 114 -1.50 13.61 0.10
N ASP A 115 -1.11 13.38 -1.16
CA ASP A 115 -1.84 13.87 -2.33
C ASP A 115 -3.03 12.96 -2.71
N VAL A 116 -3.14 11.78 -2.09
CA VAL A 116 -4.20 10.81 -2.35
C VAL A 116 -5.39 11.10 -1.45
N SER A 117 -6.50 11.57 -2.03
CA SER A 117 -7.72 11.82 -1.26
C SER A 117 -8.48 10.53 -0.94
N ALA A 118 -9.14 10.50 0.23
CA ALA A 118 -10.02 9.39 0.60
C ALA A 118 -11.13 9.15 -0.44
N ALA A 119 -11.71 10.22 -1.00
CA ALA A 119 -12.74 10.11 -2.03
C ALA A 119 -12.22 9.41 -3.30
N GLN A 120 -10.98 9.68 -3.70
CA GLN A 120 -10.36 8.99 -4.82
C GLN A 120 -10.21 7.50 -4.54
N VAL A 121 -9.74 7.12 -3.35
CA VAL A 121 -9.63 5.70 -2.95
C VAL A 121 -11.01 5.03 -2.96
N GLN A 122 -12.03 5.67 -2.39
CA GLN A 122 -13.39 5.13 -2.34
C GLN A 122 -14.00 4.94 -3.75
N SER A 123 -13.60 5.77 -4.72
CA SER A 123 -14.06 5.63 -6.10
C SER A 123 -13.64 4.33 -6.78
N PHE A 124 -12.56 3.66 -6.31
CA PHE A 124 -12.13 2.34 -6.80
C PHE A 124 -13.06 1.20 -6.38
N PHE A 125 -13.94 1.43 -5.42
CA PHE A 125 -14.88 0.41 -4.94
C PHE A 125 -16.34 0.76 -5.27
N SER A 126 -16.56 1.83 -6.02
CA SER A 126 -17.89 2.27 -6.41
C SER A 126 -18.45 1.37 -7.51
N GLY A 127 -19.69 0.92 -7.37
CA GLY A 127 -20.29 0.00 -8.34
C GLY A 127 -19.84 -1.46 -8.19
N LEU A 128 -19.20 -1.81 -7.08
CA LEU A 128 -19.08 -3.21 -6.67
C LEU A 128 -20.47 -3.70 -6.27
N GLU A 129 -21.10 -4.51 -7.13
CA GLU A 129 -22.37 -5.17 -6.84
C GLU A 129 -22.12 -6.35 -5.87
N ASN A 130 -23.01 -6.50 -4.88
CA ASN A 130 -22.97 -7.59 -3.90
C ASN A 130 -23.50 -8.90 -4.49
#